data_AF-A0A0A8XQQ3-F1
#
_entry.id   AF-A0A0A8XQQ3-F1
#
_cell.length_a   1.000
_cell.length_b   1.000
_cell.length_c   1.000
_cell.angle_alpha   90.00
_cell.angle_beta   90.00
_cell.angle_gamma   90.00
#
_symmetry.space_group_name_H-M   'P 1'
#
loop_
_entity.id
_entity.type
_entity.pdbx_description
1 polymer ?
#
loop_
_entity_poly.entity_id
_entity_poly.type
_entity_poly.pdbx_seq_one_letter_code
_entity_poly.pdbx_strand_id
1 'polypeptide(L)'
;MHQPWASLLVHGIKRVEGRSWPSPITGRLWIHAASKVPDPDTIKAMEDFYREIYALNGITQIEFPDHYPVSRLLGCVEVVGCVRSQELVCWEDVPESVRLEGLTDFCWLCENPQKLVVPFEMRGYQGVYNLERRIYDGAVRGLSPIQGPLPVKFPLPDPRDPFSLKPGSLTFGSSKSAVQKNPKCYSSNSRGSSCSYSVFKERP
;
A
#
# COMPACT_ATOMS: atom_id res chain seq x y z
N MET A 1 -1.10 -2.39 -10.23
CA MET A 1 -1.24 -3.15 -8.96
C MET A 1 -2.16 -4.33 -9.21
N HIS A 2 -1.90 -5.50 -8.61
CA HIS A 2 -2.80 -6.65 -8.78
C HIS A 2 -4.09 -6.49 -7.99
N GLN A 3 -5.16 -7.12 -8.46
CA GLN A 3 -6.38 -7.28 -7.66
C GLN A 3 -6.18 -8.40 -6.63
N PRO A 4 -6.86 -8.31 -5.46
CA PRO A 4 -7.86 -7.31 -5.06
C PRO A 4 -7.28 -5.99 -4.51
N TRP A 5 -5.97 -5.95 -4.22
CA TRP A 5 -5.33 -4.81 -3.54
C TRP A 5 -5.54 -3.46 -4.22
N ALA A 6 -5.57 -3.42 -5.57
CA ALA A 6 -5.82 -2.19 -6.32
C ALA A 6 -7.16 -1.55 -5.97
N SER A 7 -8.23 -2.35 -5.88
CA SER A 7 -9.56 -1.84 -5.51
C SER A 7 -9.63 -1.49 -4.02
N LEU A 8 -9.08 -2.34 -3.16
CA LEU A 8 -9.06 -2.10 -1.71
C LEU A 8 -8.34 -0.79 -1.35
N LEU A 9 -7.29 -0.43 -2.10
CA LEU A 9 -6.55 0.81 -1.90
C LEU A 9 -7.36 2.06 -2.29
N VAL A 10 -8.00 2.06 -3.48
CA VAL A 10 -8.82 3.22 -3.90
C VAL A 10 -10.17 3.32 -3.16
N HIS A 11 -10.60 2.24 -2.52
CA HIS A 11 -11.74 2.22 -1.59
C HIS A 11 -11.35 2.63 -0.16
N GLY A 12 -10.08 2.92 0.12
CA GLY A 12 -9.61 3.32 1.45
C GLY A 12 -9.66 2.21 2.50
N ILE A 13 -9.83 0.95 2.10
CA ILE A 13 -9.79 -0.22 2.98
C ILE A 13 -8.33 -0.56 3.27
N LYS A 14 -7.52 -0.66 2.21
CA LYS A 14 -6.06 -0.76 2.30
C LYS A 14 -5.47 0.65 2.41
N ARG A 15 -4.53 0.85 3.34
CA ARG A 15 -3.93 2.15 3.67
C ARG A 15 -2.41 2.16 3.50
N VAL A 16 -1.79 0.99 3.41
CA VAL A 16 -0.36 0.83 3.19
C VAL A 16 -0.12 0.00 1.94
N GLU A 17 0.62 0.54 0.97
CA GLU A 17 1.07 -0.22 -0.19
C GLU A 17 2.45 -0.82 0.05
N GLY A 18 2.54 -2.15 -0.07
CA GLY A 18 3.74 -2.89 0.24
C GLY A 18 4.63 -3.15 -0.98
N ARG A 19 5.93 -2.84 -0.90
CA ARG A 19 6.91 -3.03 -1.97
C ARG A 19 8.26 -3.51 -1.44
N SER A 20 9.04 -4.14 -2.34
CA SER A 20 10.45 -4.49 -2.08
C SER A 20 11.42 -3.32 -2.27
N TRP A 21 10.91 -2.13 -2.58
CA TRP A 21 11.69 -0.93 -2.89
C TRP A 21 10.98 0.34 -2.37
N PRO A 22 11.73 1.40 -2.03
CA PRO A 22 11.17 2.62 -1.45
C PRO A 22 10.32 3.39 -2.44
N SER A 23 9.35 4.18 -1.96
CA SER A 23 8.53 5.01 -2.86
C SER A 23 9.42 6.00 -3.63
N PRO A 24 9.27 6.10 -4.97
CA PRO A 24 10.05 7.04 -5.76
C PRO A 24 9.45 8.46 -5.71
N ILE A 25 8.25 8.61 -5.13
CA ILE A 25 7.47 9.85 -5.10
C ILE A 25 6.77 10.04 -3.76
N THR A 26 6.49 11.31 -3.46
CA THR A 26 5.45 11.72 -2.50
C THR A 26 4.42 12.57 -3.25
N GLY A 27 3.16 12.51 -2.83
CA GLY A 27 2.02 13.13 -3.49
C GLY A 27 1.13 12.13 -4.24
N ARG A 28 0.37 12.63 -5.23
CA ARG A 28 -0.68 11.84 -5.88
C ARG A 28 -0.12 10.67 -6.70
N LEU A 29 -0.61 9.48 -6.41
CA LEU A 29 -0.35 8.25 -7.16
C LEU A 29 -1.65 7.70 -7.75
N TRP A 30 -1.69 7.57 -9.07
CA TRP A 30 -2.79 6.95 -9.81
C TRP A 30 -2.70 5.43 -9.75
N ILE A 31 -3.83 4.77 -9.46
CA ILE A 31 -3.89 3.32 -9.24
C ILE A 31 -4.54 2.64 -10.44
N HIS A 32 -3.72 1.88 -11.16
CA HIS A 32 -4.15 0.99 -12.23
C HIS A 32 -4.23 -0.46 -11.73
N ALA A 33 -5.35 -1.13 -12.01
CA ALA A 33 -5.52 -2.56 -11.81
C ALA A 33 -4.91 -3.34 -12.97
N ALA A 34 -3.95 -4.22 -12.65
CA ALA A 34 -3.28 -5.08 -13.61
C ALA A 34 -4.27 -6.04 -14.31
N SER A 35 -3.81 -6.67 -15.40
CA SER A 35 -4.65 -7.51 -16.27
C SER A 35 -4.99 -8.90 -15.70
N LYS A 36 -4.25 -9.38 -14.70
CA LYS A 36 -4.50 -10.69 -14.09
C LYS A 36 -5.83 -10.65 -13.32
N VAL A 37 -6.78 -11.49 -13.76
CA VAL A 37 -8.04 -11.73 -13.04
C VAL A 37 -7.73 -12.30 -11.66
N PRO A 38 -8.25 -11.70 -10.57
CA PRO A 38 -8.06 -12.23 -9.23
C PRO A 38 -8.81 -13.54 -9.08
N ASP A 39 -8.18 -14.48 -8.40
CA ASP A 39 -8.82 -15.73 -8.01
C ASP A 39 -9.87 -15.46 -6.90
N PRO A 40 -11.08 -16.06 -6.96
CA PRO A 40 -12.13 -15.81 -5.97
C PRO A 40 -11.71 -16.12 -4.51
N ASP A 41 -10.92 -17.17 -4.29
CA ASP A 41 -10.43 -17.51 -2.95
C ASP A 41 -9.43 -16.46 -2.47
N THR A 42 -8.63 -15.89 -3.38
CA THR A 42 -7.75 -14.76 -3.06
C THR A 42 -8.53 -13.51 -2.66
N ILE A 43 -9.64 -13.22 -3.35
CA ILE A 43 -10.53 -12.10 -2.98
C ILE A 43 -11.08 -12.34 -1.58
N LYS A 44 -11.71 -13.50 -1.36
CA LYS A 44 -12.30 -13.86 -0.07
C LYS A 44 -11.28 -13.81 1.06
N ALA A 45 -10.09 -14.38 0.87
CA ALA A 45 -9.03 -14.37 1.88
C ALA A 45 -8.58 -12.95 2.24
N MET A 46 -8.51 -12.04 1.26
CA MET A 46 -8.15 -10.65 1.54
C MET A 46 -9.29 -9.87 2.19
N GLU A 47 -10.55 -10.12 1.81
CA GLU A 47 -11.69 -9.52 2.50
C GLU A 47 -11.76 -9.98 3.97
N ASP A 48 -11.59 -11.29 4.21
CA ASP A 48 -11.55 -11.87 5.56
C ASP A 48 -10.38 -11.27 6.37
N PHE A 49 -9.18 -11.20 5.81
CA PHE A 49 -8.02 -10.55 6.43
C PHE A 49 -8.34 -9.11 6.85
N TYR A 50 -8.95 -8.31 5.95
CA TYR A 50 -9.31 -6.94 6.28
C TYR A 50 -10.41 -6.87 7.35
N ARG A 51 -11.42 -7.77 7.33
CA ARG A 51 -12.41 -7.84 8.42
C ARG A 51 -11.75 -8.10 9.77
N GLU A 52 -10.81 -9.04 9.83
CA GLU A 52 -10.12 -9.42 11.07
C GLU A 52 -9.29 -8.27 11.64
N ILE A 53 -8.44 -7.64 10.83
CA ILE A 53 -7.56 -6.57 11.34
C ILE A 53 -8.35 -5.33 11.76
N TYR A 54 -9.42 -4.97 11.05
CA TYR A 54 -10.28 -3.83 11.41
C TYR A 54 -11.09 -4.09 12.69
N ALA A 55 -11.44 -5.35 12.98
CA ALA A 55 -12.12 -5.72 14.23
C ALA A 55 -11.26 -5.41 15.47
N LEU A 56 -9.92 -5.44 15.35
CA LEU A 56 -9.00 -5.01 16.42
C LEU A 56 -9.15 -3.53 16.79
N ASN A 57 -9.69 -2.72 15.87
CA ASN A 57 -10.03 -1.31 16.12
C ASN A 57 -11.55 -1.10 16.31
N GLY A 58 -12.32 -2.16 16.58
CA GLY A 58 -13.76 -2.10 16.85
C GLY A 58 -14.63 -1.93 15.60
N ILE A 59 -14.07 -2.01 14.40
CA ILE A 59 -14.81 -1.87 13.13
C ILE A 59 -15.19 -3.27 12.63
N THR A 60 -16.48 -3.60 12.72
CA THR A 60 -17.01 -4.93 12.36
C THR A 60 -17.79 -4.95 11.05
N GLN A 61 -18.20 -3.77 10.55
CA GLN A 61 -18.94 -3.61 9.30
C GLN A 61 -18.06 -2.89 8.29
N ILE A 62 -17.60 -3.63 7.28
CA ILE A 62 -16.81 -3.11 6.15
C ILE A 62 -17.56 -3.44 4.88
N GLU A 63 -17.80 -2.41 4.07
CA GLU A 63 -18.35 -2.55 2.72
C GLU A 63 -17.20 -2.75 1.74
N PHE A 64 -17.11 -3.97 1.19
CA PHE A 64 -16.14 -4.31 0.17
C PHE A 64 -16.67 -3.97 -1.24
N PRO A 65 -15.79 -3.76 -2.24
CA PRO A 65 -16.22 -3.55 -3.61
C PRO A 65 -16.95 -4.78 -4.17
N ASP A 66 -18.11 -4.58 -4.80
CA ASP A 66 -18.85 -5.66 -5.47
C ASP A 66 -18.07 -6.28 -6.64
N HIS A 67 -17.16 -5.51 -7.24
CA HIS A 67 -16.41 -5.89 -8.44
C HIS A 67 -14.95 -5.44 -8.37
N TYR A 68 -14.06 -6.27 -8.91
CA TYR A 68 -12.61 -6.05 -8.97
C TYR A 68 -12.14 -5.95 -10.43
N PRO A 69 -12.37 -4.83 -11.13
CA PRO A 69 -12.07 -4.68 -12.55
C PRO A 69 -10.56 -4.78 -12.83
N VAL A 70 -10.20 -5.40 -13.95
CA VAL A 70 -8.81 -5.54 -14.42
C VAL A 70 -8.52 -4.63 -15.61
N SER A 71 -7.25 -4.33 -15.87
CA SER A 71 -6.80 -3.49 -17.00
C SER A 71 -7.43 -2.09 -17.03
N ARG A 72 -7.70 -1.52 -15.85
CA ARG A 72 -8.35 -0.22 -15.72
C ARG A 72 -7.66 0.69 -14.72
N LEU A 73 -7.63 1.98 -15.03
CA LEU A 73 -7.35 3.03 -14.07
C LEU A 73 -8.55 3.19 -13.15
N LEU A 74 -8.35 3.03 -11.84
CA LEU A 74 -9.45 2.97 -10.87
C LEU A 74 -9.66 4.29 -10.12
N GLY A 75 -8.59 5.06 -9.91
CA GLY A 75 -8.59 6.19 -8.99
C GLY A 75 -7.18 6.60 -8.61
N CYS A 76 -7.04 7.31 -7.51
CA CYS A 76 -5.74 7.69 -6.95
C CYS A 76 -5.76 7.70 -5.43
N VAL A 77 -4.56 7.66 -4.86
CA VAL A 77 -4.29 7.94 -3.45
C VAL A 77 -3.19 9.00 -3.36
N GLU A 78 -2.96 9.53 -2.17
CA GLU A 78 -1.81 10.37 -1.87
C GLU A 78 -0.77 9.56 -1.11
N VAL A 79 0.41 9.37 -1.69
CA VAL A 79 1.56 8.77 -1.00
C VAL A 79 2.21 9.85 -0.16
N VAL A 80 2.00 9.80 1.15
CA VAL A 80 2.47 10.85 2.06
C VAL A 80 3.86 10.56 2.63
N GLY A 81 4.27 9.29 2.64
CA GLY A 81 5.57 8.87 3.13
C GLY A 81 5.90 7.42 2.79
N CYS A 82 7.12 7.00 3.10
CA CYS A 82 7.57 5.63 2.95
C CYS A 82 8.43 5.25 4.16
N VAL A 83 8.05 4.18 4.85
CA VAL A 83 8.76 3.67 6.03
C VAL A 83 9.09 2.19 5.85
N ARG A 84 9.94 1.64 6.72
CA ARG A 84 10.15 0.20 6.77
C ARG A 84 9.03 -0.48 7.56
N SER A 85 8.70 -1.73 7.25
CA SER A 85 7.68 -2.48 8.00
C SER A 85 7.98 -2.55 9.51
N GLN A 86 9.26 -2.76 9.88
CA GLN A 86 9.66 -2.81 11.28
C GLN A 86 9.43 -1.49 12.02
N GLU A 87 9.54 -0.36 11.31
CA GLU A 87 9.25 0.97 11.86
C GLU A 87 7.74 1.17 12.04
N LEU A 88 6.94 0.82 11.02
CA LEU A 88 5.49 0.98 11.04
C LEU A 88 4.84 0.22 12.22
N VAL A 89 5.32 -0.99 12.53
CA VAL A 89 4.78 -1.80 13.64
C VAL A 89 4.95 -1.12 15.01
N CYS A 90 5.94 -0.23 15.14
CA CYS A 90 6.23 0.51 16.36
C CYS A 90 5.49 1.85 16.49
N TRP A 91 4.67 2.26 15.50
CA TRP A 91 3.93 3.53 15.56
C TRP A 91 2.68 3.40 16.43
N GLU A 92 2.81 3.63 17.74
CA GLU A 92 1.72 3.47 18.72
C GLU A 92 0.49 4.35 18.41
N ASP A 93 0.72 5.55 17.85
CA ASP A 93 -0.34 6.48 17.45
C ASP A 93 -1.09 6.06 16.17
N VAL A 94 -0.65 4.99 15.49
CA VAL A 94 -1.31 4.44 14.31
C VAL A 94 -2.16 3.22 14.68
N PRO A 95 -3.42 3.15 14.21
CA PRO A 95 -4.30 2.03 14.51
C PRO A 95 -3.66 0.68 14.21
N GLU A 96 -3.85 -0.29 15.10
CA GLU A 96 -3.30 -1.64 14.96
C GLU A 96 -3.61 -2.29 13.59
N SER A 97 -4.83 -2.09 13.08
CA SER A 97 -5.20 -2.58 11.75
C SER A 97 -4.29 -2.09 10.63
N VAL A 98 -3.77 -0.86 10.72
CA VAL A 98 -2.87 -0.27 9.72
C VAL A 98 -1.47 -0.85 9.87
N ARG A 99 -1.00 -1.02 11.11
CA ARG A 99 0.33 -1.57 11.40
C ARG A 99 0.49 -2.98 10.84
N LEU A 100 -0.58 -3.78 10.92
CA LEU A 100 -0.63 -5.14 10.39
C LEU A 100 -0.64 -5.22 8.85
N GLU A 101 -0.84 -4.12 8.13
CA GLU A 101 -0.71 -4.09 6.67
C GLU A 101 0.77 -4.10 6.21
N GLY A 102 1.72 -3.85 7.11
CA GLY A 102 3.16 -3.76 6.86
C GLY A 102 3.84 -5.10 6.60
N LEU A 103 3.39 -5.84 5.59
CA LEU A 103 3.85 -7.21 5.30
C LEU A 103 5.07 -7.30 4.36
N THR A 104 5.62 -6.16 3.92
CA THR A 104 6.75 -6.07 3.00
C THR A 104 7.79 -5.07 3.48
N ASP A 105 9.03 -5.16 2.97
CA ASP A 105 10.16 -4.32 3.42
C ASP A 105 9.87 -2.82 3.44
N PHE A 106 9.27 -2.28 2.37
CA PHE A 106 8.92 -0.87 2.26
C PHE A 106 7.40 -0.72 2.25
N CYS A 107 6.92 0.17 3.12
CA CYS A 107 5.52 0.47 3.33
C CYS A 107 5.26 1.91 2.85
N TRP A 108 4.58 2.04 1.72
CA TRP A 108 4.15 3.33 1.19
C TRP A 108 2.86 3.73 1.90
N LEU A 109 2.90 4.86 2.59
CA LEU A 109 1.79 5.34 3.41
C LEU A 109 0.82 6.10 2.51
N CYS A 110 -0.41 5.61 2.40
CA CYS A 110 -1.41 6.12 1.47
C CYS A 110 -2.58 6.76 2.20
N GLU A 111 -2.89 8.02 1.85
CA GLU A 111 -4.01 8.78 2.37
C GLU A 111 -4.93 9.25 1.23
N ASN A 112 -6.05 9.88 1.60
CA ASN A 112 -6.95 10.58 0.69
C ASN A 112 -7.32 9.77 -0.57
N PRO A 113 -7.91 8.56 -0.40
CA PRO A 113 -8.31 7.73 -1.52
C PRO A 113 -9.45 8.39 -2.30
N GLN A 114 -9.34 8.36 -3.61
CA GLN A 114 -10.34 8.89 -4.53
C GLN A 114 -10.56 7.87 -5.65
N LYS A 115 -11.82 7.57 -5.94
CA LYS A 115 -12.20 6.61 -6.98
C LYS A 115 -12.74 7.34 -8.20
N LEU A 116 -12.45 6.82 -9.39
CA LEU A 116 -13.14 7.24 -10.60
C LEU A 116 -14.58 6.72 -10.58
N VAL A 117 -15.54 7.60 -10.88
CA VAL A 117 -16.95 7.21 -11.08
C VAL A 117 -17.05 6.14 -12.18
N VAL A 118 -16.27 6.30 -13.24
CA VAL A 118 -16.13 5.31 -14.33
C VAL A 118 -14.65 5.00 -14.52
N PRO A 119 -14.18 3.79 -14.19
CA PRO A 119 -12.79 3.37 -14.41
C PRO A 119 -12.41 3.36 -15.89
N PHE A 120 -11.25 3.93 -16.23
CA PHE A 120 -10.80 4.05 -17.62
C PHE A 120 -10.04 2.81 -18.06
N GLU A 121 -10.40 2.27 -19.21
CA GLU A 121 -9.64 1.20 -19.84
C GLU A 121 -8.33 1.75 -20.41
N MET A 122 -7.21 1.18 -19.96
CA MET A 122 -5.89 1.55 -20.45
C MET A 122 -4.86 0.46 -20.14
N ARG A 123 -3.77 0.46 -20.92
CA ARG A 123 -2.63 -0.41 -20.65
C ARG A 123 -1.87 0.09 -19.43
N GLY A 124 -1.58 -0.82 -18.51
CA GLY A 124 -0.68 -0.55 -17.39
C GLY A 124 0.75 -0.98 -17.69
N TYR A 125 1.72 -0.38 -17.01
CA TYR A 125 3.14 -0.72 -17.06
C TYR A 125 3.65 -1.15 -15.69
N GLN A 126 4.79 -1.84 -15.66
CA GLN A 126 5.47 -2.21 -14.42
C GLN A 126 6.14 -0.98 -13.79
N GLY A 127 6.19 -0.94 -12.46
CA GLY A 127 6.74 0.18 -11.71
C GLY A 127 5.81 1.40 -11.65
N VAL A 128 6.36 2.53 -11.24
CA VAL A 128 5.69 3.84 -11.29
C VAL A 128 6.03 4.50 -12.62
N TYR A 129 5.02 4.99 -13.31
CA TYR A 129 5.15 5.60 -14.64
C TYR A 129 4.19 6.78 -14.78
N ASN A 130 4.49 7.66 -15.73
CA ASN A 130 3.67 8.84 -15.99
C ASN A 130 2.38 8.46 -16.73
N LEU A 131 1.27 9.02 -16.27
CA LEU A 131 -0.01 8.89 -16.96
C LEU A 131 -0.03 9.78 -18.20
N GLU A 132 -0.58 9.27 -19.31
CA GLU A 132 -0.77 10.08 -20.51
C GLU A 132 -1.64 11.30 -20.22
N ARG A 133 -1.25 12.48 -20.74
CA ARG A 133 -1.92 13.75 -20.43
C ARG A 133 -3.42 13.72 -20.70
N ARG A 134 -3.85 13.14 -21.82
CA ARG A 134 -5.29 13.03 -22.16
C ARG A 134 -6.07 12.19 -21.15
N ILE A 135 -5.48 11.08 -20.69
CA ILE A 135 -6.08 10.19 -19.69
C ILE A 135 -6.14 10.90 -18.35
N TYR A 136 -5.06 11.57 -17.95
CA TYR A 136 -5.01 12.39 -16.74
C TYR A 136 -6.10 13.47 -16.72
N ASP A 137 -6.20 14.27 -17.79
CA ASP A 137 -7.18 15.36 -17.87
C ASP A 137 -8.61 14.82 -17.73
N GLY A 138 -8.90 13.67 -18.35
CA GLY A 138 -10.18 12.97 -18.19
C GLY A 138 -10.41 12.46 -16.78
N ALA A 139 -9.39 11.85 -16.18
CA ALA A 139 -9.51 11.15 -14.91
C ALA A 139 -9.74 12.15 -13.77
N VAL A 140 -9.04 13.29 -13.76
CA VAL A 140 -9.21 14.33 -12.73
C VAL A 140 -10.67 14.80 -12.64
N ARG A 141 -11.39 14.91 -13.77
CA ARG A 141 -12.80 15.32 -13.80
C ARG A 141 -13.77 14.27 -13.25
N GLY A 142 -13.36 13.00 -13.21
CA GLY A 142 -14.19 11.88 -12.78
C GLY A 142 -13.89 11.37 -11.37
N LEU A 143 -13.04 12.06 -10.60
CA LEU A 143 -12.68 11.64 -9.25
C LEU A 143 -13.78 11.99 -8.24
N SER A 144 -14.09 11.02 -7.39
CA SER A 144 -14.91 11.19 -6.20
C SER A 144 -14.09 10.79 -4.97
N PRO A 145 -14.03 11.62 -3.92
CA PRO A 145 -13.46 11.25 -2.64
C PRO A 145 -14.13 10.00 -2.06
N ILE A 146 -13.35 9.15 -1.39
CA ILE A 146 -13.84 8.01 -0.65
C ILE A 146 -13.43 8.17 0.82
N GLN A 147 -14.38 7.93 1.72
CA GLN A 147 -14.08 7.73 3.13
C GLN A 147 -14.04 6.23 3.37
N GLY A 148 -12.84 5.71 3.66
CA GLY A 148 -12.68 4.31 4.06
C GLY A 148 -13.27 4.03 5.45
N PRO A 149 -13.31 2.76 5.90
CA PRO A 149 -13.94 2.39 7.17
C PRO A 149 -13.28 3.03 8.39
N LEU A 150 -11.98 3.31 8.31
CA LEU A 150 -11.22 4.06 9.30
C LEU A 150 -10.21 4.95 8.56
N PRO A 151 -10.55 6.22 8.26
CA PRO A 151 -9.61 7.16 7.69
C PRO A 151 -8.41 7.38 8.62
N VAL A 152 -7.21 7.42 8.05
CA VAL A 152 -5.97 7.56 8.82
C VAL A 152 -5.23 8.79 8.35
N LYS A 153 -4.66 9.52 9.31
CA LYS A 153 -3.63 10.52 9.07
C LYS A 153 -2.34 10.00 9.68
N PHE A 154 -1.33 9.75 8.86
CA PHE A 154 -0.05 9.26 9.35
C PHE A 154 0.66 10.38 10.10
N PRO A 155 1.27 10.10 11.27
CA PRO A 155 1.99 11.07 12.09
C PRO A 155 3.36 11.38 11.44
N LEU A 156 3.30 11.98 10.26
CA LEU A 156 4.48 12.40 9.55
C LEU A 156 5.02 13.69 10.17
N PRO A 157 6.34 13.84 10.22
CA PRO A 157 6.99 15.04 10.71
C PRO A 157 6.55 16.23 9.90
N ASP A 158 6.09 17.28 10.57
CA ASP A 158 5.88 18.57 9.93
C ASP A 158 7.27 19.15 9.61
N PRO A 159 7.60 19.37 8.32
CA PRO A 159 8.88 19.97 7.94
C PRO A 159 9.06 21.41 8.47
N ARG A 160 7.99 22.05 8.97
CA ARG A 160 8.00 23.39 9.58
C ARG A 160 8.12 23.35 11.10
N ASP A 161 7.99 22.17 11.72
CA ASP A 161 8.20 21.96 13.14
C ASP A 161 9.59 21.32 13.37
N PRO A 162 10.56 22.06 13.95
CA PRO A 162 11.89 21.53 14.23
C PRO A 162 11.89 20.35 15.20
N PHE A 163 10.83 20.17 15.99
CA PHE A 163 10.69 19.07 16.96
C PHE A 163 9.96 17.86 16.41
N SER A 164 9.49 17.92 15.16
CA SER A 164 8.78 16.82 14.53
C SER A 164 9.70 15.64 14.22
N LEU A 165 9.30 14.44 14.64
CA LEU A 165 10.10 13.21 14.48
C LEU A 165 10.24 12.83 13.00
N LYS A 166 11.46 12.90 12.43
CA LYS A 166 11.73 12.47 11.03
C LYS A 166 11.28 11.00 10.83
N PRO A 167 10.65 10.60 9.70
CA PRO A 167 10.36 9.18 9.48
C PRO A 167 11.71 8.47 9.36
N GLY A 168 11.90 7.39 10.11
CA GLY A 168 13.18 6.71 10.26
C GLY A 168 14.17 7.32 11.26
N SER A 169 13.79 8.34 12.03
CA SER A 169 14.67 8.94 13.07
C SER A 169 14.84 8.06 14.31
N LEU A 170 13.99 7.04 14.48
CA LEU A 170 14.15 6.05 15.54
C LEU A 170 15.24 5.08 15.13
N THR A 171 16.50 5.46 15.32
CA THR A 171 17.60 4.50 15.33
C THR A 171 17.41 3.62 16.57
N PHE A 172 16.79 2.45 16.40
CA PHE A 172 16.76 1.45 17.45
C PHE A 172 18.19 0.92 17.62
N GLY A 173 18.94 1.54 18.53
CA GLY A 173 20.20 0.99 19.01
C GLY A 173 19.92 -0.40 19.55
N SER A 174 20.56 -1.42 18.98
CA SER A 174 20.49 -2.77 19.49
C SER A 174 21.14 -2.79 20.87
N SER A 175 20.32 -2.64 21.91
CA SER A 175 20.71 -2.94 23.28
C SER A 175 20.98 -4.45 23.35
N LYS A 176 22.25 -4.83 23.20
CA LYS A 176 22.71 -6.20 23.41
C LYS A 176 22.32 -6.64 24.83
N SER A 177 21.23 -7.39 24.91
CA SER A 177 20.90 -8.21 26.07
C SER A 177 21.13 -9.65 25.64
N ALA A 178 22.24 -10.23 26.10
CA ALA A 178 22.65 -11.60 25.78
C ALA A 178 21.69 -12.60 26.43
N VAL A 179 20.96 -13.39 25.62
CA VAL A 179 20.37 -14.66 26.04
C VAL A 179 20.45 -15.68 24.89
N GLN A 180 20.62 -16.94 25.26
CA GLN A 180 21.29 -18.04 24.57
C GLN A 180 20.56 -18.67 23.37
N LYS A 181 21.38 -19.15 22.42
CA LYS A 181 21.21 -20.27 21.45
C LYS A 181 20.31 -21.41 22.00
N ASN A 182 19.45 -22.15 21.28
CA ASN A 182 19.10 -22.39 19.87
C ASN A 182 17.86 -23.39 19.86
N PRO A 183 17.45 -24.06 18.76
CA PRO A 183 16.50 -23.63 17.72
C PRO A 183 15.25 -24.53 17.59
N LYS A 184 14.29 -24.15 16.73
CA LYS A 184 13.68 -25.06 15.73
C LYS A 184 12.97 -24.29 14.61
N CYS A 185 13.56 -24.41 13.42
CA CYS A 185 13.02 -23.98 12.14
C CYS A 185 11.81 -24.84 11.75
N TYR A 186 10.79 -24.21 11.18
CA TYR A 186 9.89 -24.86 10.23
C TYR A 186 10.02 -24.11 8.90
N SER A 187 10.79 -24.71 7.99
CA SER A 187 10.87 -24.32 6.59
C SER A 187 9.65 -24.87 5.84
N SER A 188 8.82 -24.01 5.28
CA SER A 188 7.87 -24.37 4.23
C SER A 188 8.29 -23.71 2.93
N ASN A 189 8.69 -24.57 1.98
CA ASN A 189 9.00 -24.22 0.60
C ASN A 189 7.77 -23.62 -0.07
N SER A 190 7.88 -22.40 -0.60
CA SER A 190 7.06 -21.98 -1.73
C SER A 190 7.93 -21.26 -2.75
N ARG A 191 7.78 -21.71 -4.00
CA ARG A 191 8.64 -21.45 -5.14
C ARG A 191 8.49 -19.98 -5.57
N GLY A 192 9.52 -19.18 -5.32
CA GLY A 192 9.66 -17.86 -5.92
C GLY A 192 9.89 -18.00 -7.43
N SER A 193 8.92 -17.57 -8.22
CA SER A 193 9.08 -17.40 -9.66
C SER A 193 9.98 -16.19 -9.89
N SER A 194 11.23 -16.46 -10.26
CA SER A 194 12.20 -15.49 -10.75
C SER A 194 11.64 -14.84 -12.02
N CYS A 195 11.40 -13.53 -11.97
CA CYS A 195 11.22 -12.72 -13.17
C CYS A 195 12.48 -11.86 -13.31
N SER A 196 13.36 -12.33 -14.18
CA SER A 196 14.53 -11.64 -14.71
C SER A 196 14.12 -10.41 -15.52
N TYR A 197 14.89 -9.31 -15.44
CA TYR A 197 15.69 -8.75 -16.55
C TYR A 197 16.07 -7.26 -16.39
N SER A 198 17.30 -6.99 -16.84
CA SER A 198 17.80 -5.79 -17.54
C SER A 198 17.80 -4.43 -16.83
N VAL A 199 18.94 -4.08 -16.25
CA VAL A 199 19.37 -2.68 -16.08
C VAL A 199 20.03 -2.24 -17.40
N PHE A 200 19.33 -1.45 -18.21
CA PHE A 200 20.00 -0.62 -19.21
C PHE A 200 20.42 0.68 -18.54
N LYS A 201 21.74 0.89 -18.51
CA LYS A 201 22.40 2.05 -17.93
C LYS A 201 22.88 2.90 -19.10
N GLU A 202 22.14 3.96 -19.44
CA GLU A 202 22.72 5.03 -20.23
C GLU A 202 23.29 6.09 -19.29
N ARG A 203 24.58 6.35 -19.45
CA ARG A 203 25.30 7.54 -19.00
C ARG A 203 26.00 8.11 -20.23
N PRO A 204 26.36 9.39 -20.18
CA PRO A 204 25.55 10.58 -20.01
C PRO A 204 25.06 11.16 -21.35
#